data_AF-A0A7S4A7J7-F1
#
_entry.id   AF-A0A7S4A7J7-F1
#
_cell.length_a   1.000
_cell.length_b   1.000
_cell.length_c   1.000
_cell.angle_alpha   90.00
_cell.angle_beta   90.00
_cell.angle_gamma   90.00
#
_symmetry.space_group_name_H-M   'P 1'
#
loop_
_entity.id
_entity.type
_entity.pdbx_description
1 polymer ?
#
loop_
_entity_poly.entity_id
_entity_poly.type
_entity_poly.pdbx_seq_one_letter_code
_entity_poly.pdbx_strand_id
1 'polypeptide(L)'
;MFCADWALMFGFCGASLRQLRAAGFSDDALLRSPAPAVLGAVSGTFAALVLYPLDFVRQTATAATGTAGRPVFAWSSIPFGACAFGLFLRPGGADAPLSDRAARALGASAVALAAELPLDRAKIALAGGLRNAALVT
;
A
#
# COMPACT_ATOMS: atom_id res chain seq x y z
N MET A 1 8.01 0.16 4.75
CA MET A 1 7.32 -0.35 3.54
C MET A 1 8.41 -0.68 2.54
N PHE A 2 8.49 -1.92 2.09
CA PHE A 2 9.55 -2.38 1.20
C PHE A 2 9.18 -2.08 -0.27
N CYS A 3 10.20 -2.06 -1.13
CA CYS A 3 10.03 -1.95 -2.58
C CYS A 3 9.09 -3.06 -3.12
N ALA A 4 9.13 -4.22 -2.47
CA ALA A 4 8.31 -5.38 -2.81
C ALA A 4 6.82 -5.13 -2.56
N ASP A 5 6.44 -4.38 -1.52
CA ASP A 5 5.04 -4.01 -1.27
C ASP A 5 4.47 -3.28 -2.48
N TRP A 6 5.20 -2.26 -2.98
CA TRP A 6 4.80 -1.48 -4.15
C TRP A 6 4.64 -2.34 -5.41
N ALA A 7 5.61 -3.22 -5.69
CA ALA A 7 5.57 -4.08 -6.85
C ALA A 7 4.37 -5.04 -6.82
N LEU A 8 4.12 -5.67 -5.67
CA LEU A 8 2.98 -6.57 -5.48
C LEU A 8 1.65 -5.83 -5.57
N MET A 9 1.57 -4.64 -4.97
CA MET A 9 0.38 -3.81 -5.01
C MET A 9 0.02 -3.36 -6.43
N PHE A 10 0.99 -2.84 -7.20
CA PHE A 10 0.78 -2.48 -8.61
C PHE A 10 0.44 -3.70 -9.45
N GLY A 11 1.14 -4.82 -9.25
CA GLY A 11 0.90 -6.06 -9.98
C GLY A 11 -0.52 -6.58 -9.78
N PHE A 12 -0.96 -6.67 -8.52
CA PHE A 12 -2.29 -7.14 -8.16
C PHE A 12 -3.39 -6.18 -8.61
N CYS A 13 -3.21 -4.87 -8.38
CA CYS A 13 -4.17 -3.85 -8.82
C CYS A 13 -4.34 -3.86 -10.34
N GLY A 14 -3.21 -3.89 -11.08
CA GLY A 14 -3.20 -3.94 -12.53
C GLY A 14 -3.83 -5.21 -13.09
N ALA A 15 -3.57 -6.38 -12.49
CA ALA A 15 -4.21 -7.63 -12.87
C ALA A 15 -5.72 -7.60 -12.62
N SER A 16 -6.15 -7.07 -11.47
CA SER A 16 -7.57 -6.94 -11.11
C SER A 16 -8.31 -6.02 -12.08
N LEU A 17 -7.73 -4.87 -12.42
CA LEU A 17 -8.32 -3.96 -13.41
C LEU A 17 -8.44 -4.60 -14.80
N ARG A 18 -7.44 -5.38 -15.24
CA ARG A 18 -7.53 -6.13 -16.50
C ARG A 18 -8.67 -7.16 -16.47
N GLN A 19 -8.84 -7.89 -15.37
CA GLN A 19 -9.92 -8.85 -15.22
C GLN A 19 -11.30 -8.18 -15.21
N LEU A 20 -11.46 -7.06 -14.49
CA LEU A 20 -12.71 -6.31 -14.45
C LEU A 20 -13.07 -5.74 -15.83
N ARG A 21 -12.09 -5.23 -16.59
CA ARG A 21 -12.32 -4.82 -17.98
C ARG A 21 -12.74 -5.97 -18.87
N ALA A 22 -12.08 -7.13 -18.74
CA ALA A 22 -12.46 -8.33 -19.49
C ALA A 22 -13.87 -8.84 -19.14
N ALA A 23 -14.34 -8.59 -17.92
CA ALA A 23 -15.70 -8.86 -17.49
C ALA A 23 -16.74 -7.82 -17.95
N GLY A 24 -16.33 -6.80 -18.72
CA GLY A 24 -17.22 -5.81 -19.33
C GLY A 24 -17.46 -4.53 -18.50
N PHE A 25 -16.73 -4.33 -17.41
CA PHE A 25 -16.82 -3.08 -16.65
C PHE A 25 -16.14 -1.93 -17.42
N SER A 26 -16.84 -0.80 -17.57
CA SER A 26 -16.31 0.38 -18.24
C SER A 26 -15.25 1.09 -17.39
N ASP A 27 -14.28 1.74 -18.04
CA ASP A 27 -13.26 2.52 -17.33
C ASP A 27 -13.87 3.67 -16.52
N ASP A 28 -14.94 4.29 -17.01
CA ASP A 28 -15.64 5.33 -16.25
C ASP A 28 -16.25 4.77 -14.95
N ALA A 29 -16.84 3.57 -14.98
CA ALA A 29 -17.37 2.92 -13.79
C ALA A 29 -16.25 2.50 -12.82
N LEU A 30 -15.12 2.02 -13.34
CA LEU A 30 -13.98 1.58 -12.53
C LEU A 30 -13.20 2.74 -11.91
N LEU A 31 -13.07 3.88 -12.60
CA LEU A 31 -12.19 4.97 -12.20
C LEU A 31 -12.93 6.15 -11.53
N ARG A 32 -14.24 6.35 -11.77
CA ARG A 32 -15.04 7.40 -11.09
C ARG A 32 -15.69 6.95 -9.79
N SER A 33 -15.81 5.65 -9.58
CA SER A 33 -16.37 5.06 -8.35
C SER A 33 -15.31 5.00 -7.25
N PRO A 34 -15.66 4.62 -6.00
CA PRO A 34 -14.65 4.31 -4.97
C PRO A 34 -13.84 3.04 -5.28
N ALA A 35 -14.10 2.34 -6.40
CA ALA A 35 -13.42 1.10 -6.76
C ALA A 35 -11.88 1.21 -6.78
N PRO A 36 -11.22 2.30 -7.22
CA PRO A 36 -9.77 2.37 -7.19
C PRO A 36 -9.20 2.42 -5.77
N ALA A 37 -9.90 3.06 -4.84
CA ALA A 37 -9.51 3.07 -3.43
C ALA A 37 -9.71 1.68 -2.79
N VAL A 38 -10.83 1.02 -3.10
CA VAL A 38 -11.10 -0.35 -2.62
C VAL A 38 -10.07 -1.33 -3.18
N LEU A 39 -9.84 -1.30 -4.50
CA LEU A 39 -8.81 -2.11 -5.16
C LEU A 39 -7.43 -1.82 -4.57
N GLY A 40 -7.13 -0.56 -4.26
CA GLY A 40 -5.90 -0.18 -3.59
C GLY A 40 -5.75 -0.79 -2.19
N ALA A 41 -6.80 -0.74 -1.38
CA ALA A 41 -6.83 -1.36 -0.05
C ALA A 41 -6.65 -2.89 -0.12
N VAL A 42 -7.34 -3.54 -1.07
CA VAL A 42 -7.23 -4.99 -1.31
C VAL A 42 -5.82 -5.34 -1.79
N SER A 43 -5.24 -4.52 -2.67
CA SER A 43 -3.86 -4.70 -3.16
C SER A 43 -2.85 -4.57 -2.01
N GLY A 44 -3.05 -3.60 -1.12
CA GLY A 44 -2.22 -3.44 0.09
C GLY A 44 -2.35 -4.62 1.04
N THR A 45 -3.56 -5.14 1.23
CA THR A 45 -3.81 -6.35 2.02
C THR A 45 -3.14 -7.57 1.40
N PHE A 46 -3.27 -7.74 0.08
CA PHE A 46 -2.63 -8.82 -0.66
C PHE A 46 -1.11 -8.79 -0.52
N ALA A 47 -0.48 -7.63 -0.74
CA ALA A 47 0.96 -7.47 -0.57
C ALA A 47 1.41 -7.79 0.86
N ALA A 48 0.69 -7.27 1.86
CA ALA A 48 0.96 -7.56 3.26
C ALA A 48 0.88 -9.07 3.57
N LEU A 49 -0.11 -9.79 3.02
CA LEU A 49 -0.26 -11.24 3.22
C LEU A 49 0.83 -12.05 2.52
N VAL A 50 1.19 -11.69 1.30
CA VAL A 50 2.24 -12.38 0.52
C VAL A 50 3.61 -12.19 1.16
N LEU A 51 3.88 -10.99 1.68
CA LEU A 51 5.16 -10.67 2.31
C LEU A 51 5.24 -11.10 3.77
N TYR A 52 4.10 -11.27 4.46
CA TYR A 52 4.04 -11.68 5.85
C TYR A 52 4.96 -12.88 6.21
N PRO A 53 4.99 -13.99 5.45
CA PRO A 53 5.89 -15.11 5.73
C PRO A 53 7.36 -14.80 5.44
N LEU A 54 7.64 -13.80 4.59
CA LEU A 54 8.99 -13.38 4.20
C LEU A 54 9.53 -12.24 5.08
N ASP A 55 8.72 -11.73 5.99
CA ASP A 55 9.05 -10.62 6.88
C ASP A 55 9.88 -11.09 8.09
N PHE A 56 10.91 -11.91 7.81
CA PHE A 56 11.81 -12.50 8.81
C PHE A 56 12.53 -11.44 9.62
N VAL A 57 12.83 -10.27 9.02
CA VAL A 57 13.48 -9.15 9.73
C VAL A 57 12.56 -8.60 10.82
N ARG A 58 11.26 -8.48 10.53
CA ARG A 58 10.26 -8.01 11.49
C ARG A 58 9.97 -9.03 12.59
N GLN A 59 9.95 -10.31 12.24
CA GLN A 59 9.78 -11.41 13.20
C GLN A 59 11.01 -11.58 14.11
N THR A 60 12.22 -11.41 13.59
CA THR A 60 13.46 -11.47 14.38
C THR A 60 13.66 -10.23 15.25
N ALA A 61 13.34 -9.04 14.75
CA ALA A 61 13.46 -7.79 15.51
C ALA A 61 12.42 -7.69 16.63
N THR A 62 11.20 -8.21 16.45
CA THR A 62 10.21 -8.35 17.55
C THR A 62 10.64 -9.38 18.59
N ALA A 63 11.35 -10.43 18.18
CA ALA A 63 11.96 -11.37 19.12
C ALA A 63 13.04 -10.71 20.00
N ALA A 64 13.87 -9.84 19.42
CA ALA A 64 14.92 -9.12 20.14
C ALA A 64 14.39 -8.09 21.16
N THR A 65 13.18 -7.55 20.97
CA THR A 65 12.57 -6.55 21.88
C THR A 65 11.70 -7.16 22.98
N GLY A 66 11.69 -8.49 23.13
CA GLY A 66 10.85 -9.18 24.12
C GLY A 66 9.36 -9.20 23.75
N THR A 67 9.02 -8.83 22.51
CA THR A 67 7.66 -8.95 21.95
C THR A 67 7.51 -10.17 21.04
N ALA A 68 8.43 -11.14 21.20
CA ALA A 68 8.48 -12.40 20.48
C ALA A 68 7.09 -13.07 20.43
N GLY A 69 6.62 -13.39 19.22
CA GLY A 69 5.34 -14.07 19.02
C GLY A 69 4.12 -13.15 18.84
N ARG A 70 4.26 -11.81 18.91
CA ARG A 70 3.18 -10.90 18.52
C ARG A 70 3.19 -10.73 17.00
N PRO A 71 2.16 -11.16 16.27
CA PRO A 71 2.12 -10.99 14.81
C PRO A 71 2.05 -9.50 14.48
N VAL A 72 3.10 -8.95 13.87
CA VAL A 72 3.13 -7.57 13.38
C VAL A 72 2.74 -7.58 11.91
N PHE A 73 1.44 -7.54 11.65
CA PHE A 73 0.92 -7.42 10.29
C PHE A 73 1.18 -6.01 9.72
N ALA A 74 1.44 -5.90 8.43
CA ALA A 74 1.66 -4.62 7.73
C ALA A 74 0.33 -3.88 7.46
N TRP A 75 -0.39 -3.54 8.54
CA TRP A 75 -1.67 -2.81 8.48
C TRP A 75 -1.61 -1.50 7.71
N SER A 76 -0.43 -0.88 7.67
CA SER A 76 -0.15 0.42 7.06
C SER A 76 -0.24 0.38 5.53
N SER A 77 0.03 -0.79 4.91
CA SER A 77 -0.08 -0.99 3.45
C SER A 77 -1.53 -0.86 2.96
N ILE A 78 -2.54 -1.06 3.82
CA ILE A 78 -3.96 -0.97 3.47
C ILE A 78 -4.39 0.49 3.22
N PRO A 79 -4.32 1.43 4.21
CA PRO A 79 -4.67 2.82 3.97
C PRO A 79 -3.71 3.48 2.97
N PHE A 80 -2.44 3.08 2.95
CA PHE A 80 -1.49 3.53 1.93
C PHE A 80 -2.02 3.20 0.53
N GLY A 81 -2.34 1.93 0.25
CA GLY A 81 -2.86 1.50 -1.04
C GLY A 81 -4.17 2.17 -1.40
N ALA A 82 -5.08 2.28 -0.43
CA ALA A 82 -6.37 2.94 -0.64
C ALA A 82 -6.21 4.39 -1.13
N CYS A 83 -5.37 5.17 -0.46
CA CYS A 83 -5.10 6.55 -0.81
C CYS A 83 -4.29 6.67 -2.11
N ALA A 84 -3.21 5.89 -2.25
CA ALA A 84 -2.33 5.96 -3.41
C ALA A 84 -3.09 5.64 -4.70
N PHE A 85 -3.77 4.49 -4.76
CA PHE A 85 -4.50 4.09 -5.96
C PHE A 85 -5.82 4.84 -6.14
N GLY A 86 -6.51 5.17 -5.05
CA GLY A 86 -7.73 5.98 -5.09
C GLY A 86 -7.53 7.34 -5.74
N LEU A 87 -6.40 7.98 -5.47
CA LEU A 87 -6.07 9.31 -6.03
C LEU A 87 -5.33 9.23 -7.36
N PHE A 88 -4.48 8.22 -7.56
CA PHE A 88 -3.71 8.07 -8.78
C PHE A 88 -4.56 7.60 -9.97
N LEU A 89 -5.43 6.62 -9.77
CA LEU A 89 -6.21 5.97 -10.84
C LEU A 89 -7.49 6.74 -11.21
N ARG A 90 -7.45 8.06 -11.23
CA ARG A 90 -8.60 8.87 -11.62
C ARG A 90 -8.75 8.97 -13.14
N PRO A 91 -9.97 9.15 -13.66
CA PRO A 91 -10.23 9.24 -15.09
C PRO A 91 -9.38 10.32 -15.77
N GLY A 92 -9.05 10.09 -17.04
CA GLY A 92 -8.22 11.00 -17.84
C GLY A 92 -6.75 11.07 -17.39
N GLY A 93 -6.31 10.21 -16.46
CA GLY A 93 -4.90 10.17 -16.03
C GLY A 93 -3.97 9.49 -17.02
N ALA A 94 -4.46 8.58 -17.86
CA ALA A 94 -3.63 7.85 -18.83
C ALA A 94 -3.18 8.75 -20.00
N ASP A 95 -4.11 9.58 -20.50
CA ASP A 95 -3.92 10.48 -21.64
C ASP A 95 -3.35 11.86 -21.25
N ALA A 96 -3.20 12.11 -19.94
CA ALA A 96 -2.64 13.35 -19.44
C ALA A 96 -1.13 13.45 -19.75
N PRO A 97 -0.60 14.68 -19.92
CA PRO A 97 0.84 14.92 -20.05
C PRO A 97 1.64 14.27 -18.91
N LEU A 98 2.90 13.92 -19.18
CA LEU A 98 3.78 13.30 -18.17
C LEU A 98 3.89 14.14 -16.90
N SER A 99 3.92 15.48 -17.02
CA SER A 99 3.95 16.41 -15.89
C SER A 99 2.74 16.25 -14.98
N ASP A 100 1.55 16.12 -15.55
CA ASP A 100 0.30 15.97 -14.81
C ASP A 100 0.24 14.61 -14.12
N ARG A 101 0.70 13.57 -14.82
CA ARG A 101 0.81 12.21 -14.27
C ARG A 101 1.80 12.17 -13.11
N ALA A 102 2.93 12.84 -13.23
CA ALA A 102 3.93 12.97 -12.17
C ALA A 102 3.38 13.75 -10.97
N ALA A 103 2.71 14.89 -11.21
CA ALA A 103 2.09 15.69 -10.16
C ALA A 103 1.01 14.89 -9.40
N ARG A 104 0.17 14.13 -10.11
CA ARG A 104 -0.82 13.24 -9.50
C ARG A 104 -0.16 12.12 -8.70
N ALA A 105 0.89 11.50 -9.22
CA ALA A 105 1.64 10.46 -8.52
C ALA A 105 2.27 11.00 -7.23
N LEU A 106 2.88 12.18 -7.28
CA LEU A 106 3.46 12.86 -6.11
C LEU A 106 2.38 13.20 -5.08
N GLY A 107 1.27 13.81 -5.52
CA GLY A 107 0.15 14.14 -4.64
C GLY A 107 -0.47 12.92 -3.98
N ALA A 108 -0.74 11.86 -4.76
CA ALA A 108 -1.27 10.60 -4.26
C ALA A 108 -0.32 9.94 -3.25
N SER A 109 0.99 9.96 -3.54
CA SER A 109 2.01 9.41 -2.64
C SER A 109 2.11 10.20 -1.34
N ALA A 110 2.06 11.54 -1.40
CA ALA A 110 2.07 12.40 -0.21
C ALA A 110 0.87 12.14 0.70
N VAL A 111 -0.33 12.00 0.12
CA VAL A 111 -1.54 11.67 0.89
C VAL A 111 -1.47 10.25 1.45
N ALA A 112 -0.98 9.29 0.67
CA ALA A 112 -0.81 7.91 1.14
C ALA A 112 0.17 7.82 2.32
N LEU A 113 1.30 8.53 2.26
CA LEU A 113 2.26 8.65 3.36
C LEU A 113 1.62 9.27 4.61
N ALA A 114 0.82 10.32 4.43
CA ALA A 114 0.11 10.95 5.55
C ALA A 114 -0.90 9.99 6.20
N ALA A 115 -1.60 9.18 5.40
CA ALA A 115 -2.53 8.16 5.89
C ALA A 115 -1.83 7.00 6.61
N GLU A 116 -0.59 6.68 6.21
CA GLU A 116 0.23 5.64 6.83
C GLU A 116 0.83 6.09 8.19
N LEU A 117 1.09 7.39 8.33
CA LEU A 117 1.87 7.98 9.44
C LEU A 117 1.42 7.58 10.86
N PRO A 118 0.12 7.51 11.21
CA PRO A 118 -0.31 7.07 12.54
C PRO A 118 0.07 5.62 12.83
N LEU A 119 0.02 4.75 11.81
CA LEU A 119 0.36 3.33 11.94
C LEU A 119 1.87 3.16 12.04
N ASP A 120 2.65 3.98 11.34
CA ASP A 120 4.11 3.99 11.49
C ASP A 120 4.55 4.45 12.87
N ARG A 121 3.90 5.46 13.45
CA ARG A 121 4.12 5.85 14.85
C ARG A 121 3.80 4.72 15.82
N ALA A 122 2.72 3.98 15.57
CA ALA A 122 2.37 2.81 16.37
C ALA A 122 3.43 1.69 16.24
N LYS A 123 3.98 1.45 15.05
CA LYS A 123 5.09 0.50 14.85
C LYS A 123 6.33 0.93 15.62
N ILE A 124 6.68 2.22 15.61
CA ILE A 124 7.84 2.74 16.36
C ILE A 124 7.66 2.54 17.86
N ALA A 125 6.46 2.79 18.38
CA ALA A 125 6.13 2.55 19.78
C ALA A 125 6.24 1.07 20.14
N LEU A 126 5.72 0.17 19.29
CA LEU A 126 5.81 -1.28 19.48
C LEU A 126 7.24 -1.81 19.40
N ALA A 127 8.09 -1.21 18.56
CA ALA A 127 9.49 -1.59 18.41
C ALA A 127 10.39 -1.07 19.54
N GLY A 128 9.88 -0.23 20.45
CA GLY A 128 10.65 0.34 21.56
C GLY A 128 11.69 1.39 21.13
N GLY A 129 11.50 2.04 19.99
CA GLY A 129 12.35 3.14 19.52
C GLY A 129 12.62 3.12 18.01
N LEU A 130 13.05 4.27 17.47
CA LEU A 130 13.30 4.49 16.03
C LEU A 130 14.33 3.51 15.43
N ARG A 131 15.38 3.17 16.19
CA ARG A 131 16.44 2.27 15.73
C ARG A 131 15.91 0.85 15.48
N ASN A 132 15.04 0.36 16.36
CA ASN A 132 14.42 -0.95 16.20
C ASN A 132 13.28 -0.88 15.17
N ALA A 133 12.56 0.23 15.11
CA ALA A 133 11.52 0.45 14.13
C ALA A 133 12.07 0.34 12.70
N ALA A 134 13.22 0.95 12.41
CA ALA A 134 13.88 0.87 11.10
C ALA A 134 14.30 -0.55 10.69
N LEU A 135 14.48 -1.46 11.66
CA LEU A 135 14.73 -2.88 11.40
C LEU A 135 13.41 -3.67 11.22
N VAL A 136 12.28 -3.10 11.63
CA VAL A 136 10.94 -3.73 11.66
C VAL A 136 10.03 -3.14 10.55
N THR A 137 10.47 -2.13 9.80
CA THR A 137 9.70 -1.43 8.75
C THR A 137 10.32 -1.52 7.39
#